data_AF-A0A828SSL1-F1
#
_entry.id   AF-A0A828SSL1-F1
#
_cell.length_a   1.000
_cell.length_b   1.000
_cell.length_c   1.000
_cell.angle_alpha   90.00
_cell.angle_beta   90.00
_cell.angle_gamma   90.00
#
_symmetry.space_group_name_H-M   'P 1'
#
loop_
_entity.id
_entity.type
_entity.pdbx_description
1 polymer ?
#
loop_
_entity_poly.entity_id
_entity_poly.type
_entity_poly.pdbx_seq_one_letter_code
_entity_poly.pdbx_strand_id
1 'polypeptide(L)'
;KTNIYYEDDEAYEFFKALIRERNINKIIDPMKEITLGCKSYMDLIKRNVAEFSRNSIIIFDGDEKEGNKFKNTLCLPGTLPPDQLLFDFLYRLPADDMYWKNNKISFSKPVFLRIASPILEFFNLDQTPTENYDLETIILEKRASSSESGGKAREKFKNFYKNEIIQSLIKGKISDNPFRVMIDYNPEKYNTFQEDFKKTLLYVISTNHPTMKDSIKDFLKIK
;
A
#
# COMPACT_ATOMS: atom_id res chain seq x y z
N LYS A 1 20.29 11.17 1.69
CA LYS A 1 19.09 10.37 1.36
C LYS A 1 17.87 11.11 1.90
N THR A 2 16.68 10.85 1.38
CA THR A 2 15.42 11.42 1.87
C THR A 2 14.66 10.36 2.67
N ASN A 3 14.30 10.68 3.90
CA ASN A 3 13.55 9.79 4.78
C ASN A 3 12.12 9.61 4.24
N ILE A 4 11.63 8.37 4.24
CA ILE A 4 10.27 8.01 3.83
C ILE A 4 9.56 7.36 5.01
N TYR A 5 8.46 7.96 5.43
CA TYR A 5 7.63 7.52 6.54
C TYR A 5 6.36 6.85 6.04
N TYR A 6 5.85 5.91 6.83
CA TYR A 6 4.66 5.12 6.53
C TYR A 6 3.74 5.10 7.76
N GLU A 7 2.46 4.79 7.56
CA GLU A 7 1.53 4.63 8.67
C GLU A 7 1.76 3.30 9.42
N ASP A 8 1.93 2.23 8.65
CA ASP A 8 2.21 0.90 9.17
C ASP A 8 3.06 0.05 8.20
N ASP A 9 3.32 -1.20 8.61
CA ASP A 9 4.13 -2.16 7.86
C ASP A 9 3.55 -2.53 6.49
N GLU A 10 2.23 -2.44 6.34
CA GLU A 10 1.51 -2.87 5.14
C GLU A 10 1.64 -1.81 4.06
N ALA A 11 1.51 -0.55 4.46
CA ALA A 11 1.83 0.60 3.63
C ALA A 11 3.28 0.55 3.13
N TYR A 12 4.22 0.20 4.02
CA TYR A 12 5.62 0.02 3.65
C TYR A 12 5.84 -1.09 2.61
N GLU A 13 5.30 -2.29 2.83
CA GLU A 13 5.51 -3.40 1.89
C GLU A 13 4.82 -3.14 0.54
N PHE A 14 3.65 -2.48 0.53
CA PHE A 14 3.01 -2.09 -0.73
C PHE A 14 3.81 -1.01 -1.46
N PHE A 15 4.30 0.02 -0.76
CA PHE A 15 5.21 1.02 -1.32
C PHE A 15 6.45 0.39 -1.97
N LYS A 16 7.07 -0.57 -1.29
CA LYS A 16 8.26 -1.28 -1.79
C LYS A 16 7.96 -2.10 -3.05
N ALA A 17 6.74 -2.65 -3.16
CA ALA A 17 6.29 -3.32 -4.39
C ALA A 17 6.10 -2.33 -5.57
N LEU A 18 5.68 -1.09 -5.26
CA LEU A 18 5.52 0.00 -6.23
C LEU A 18 6.86 0.59 -6.67
N ILE A 19 7.75 0.94 -5.74
CA ILE A 19 9.01 1.67 -6.01
C ILE A 19 10.20 0.71 -6.08
N ARG A 20 10.43 0.13 -7.27
CA ARG A 20 11.50 -0.85 -7.50
C ARG A 20 12.73 -0.29 -8.20
N GLU A 21 12.68 0.94 -8.68
CA GLU A 21 13.76 1.51 -9.47
C GLU A 21 15.03 1.66 -8.61
N ARG A 22 16.16 1.13 -9.10
CA ARG A 22 17.42 1.11 -8.33
C ARG A 22 17.99 2.49 -8.07
N ASN A 23 17.80 3.43 -8.99
CA ASN A 23 18.20 4.83 -8.85
C ASN A 23 17.45 5.50 -7.70
N ILE A 24 16.12 5.34 -7.64
CA ILE A 24 15.29 5.88 -6.56
C ILE A 24 15.70 5.27 -5.21
N ASN A 25 15.82 3.94 -5.15
CA ASN A 25 16.21 3.22 -3.92
C ASN A 25 17.59 3.60 -3.37
N LYS A 26 18.49 4.21 -4.17
CA LYS A 26 19.79 4.71 -3.69
C LYS A 26 19.68 6.00 -2.89
N ILE A 27 18.64 6.80 -3.14
CA ILE A 27 18.54 8.16 -2.61
C ILE A 27 17.43 8.32 -1.56
N ILE A 28 16.61 7.30 -1.34
CA ILE A 28 15.61 7.26 -0.26
C ILE A 28 16.10 6.45 0.93
N ASP A 29 15.52 6.71 2.11
CA ASP A 29 15.74 5.96 3.33
C ASP A 29 14.39 5.56 3.96
N PRO A 30 13.93 4.30 3.81
CA PRO A 30 12.65 3.87 4.36
C PRO A 30 12.67 3.73 5.89
N MET A 31 11.89 4.55 6.58
CA MET A 31 11.81 4.62 8.05
C MET A 31 10.81 3.60 8.62
N LYS A 32 10.96 2.32 8.26
CA LYS A 32 9.99 1.25 8.59
C LYS A 32 9.76 1.02 10.10
N GLU A 33 10.71 1.40 10.95
CA GLU A 33 10.61 1.20 12.41
C GLU A 33 9.78 2.28 13.10
N ILE A 34 9.41 3.34 12.37
CA ILE A 34 8.61 4.45 12.88
C ILE A 34 7.18 4.31 12.35
N THR A 35 6.27 3.92 13.23
CA THR A 35 4.84 3.82 12.96
C THR A 35 4.10 4.94 13.69
N LEU A 36 3.46 5.83 12.94
CA LEU A 36 2.59 6.90 13.46
C LEU A 36 1.31 6.92 12.63
N GLY A 37 0.16 7.18 13.26
CA GLY A 37 -1.10 7.30 12.51
C GLY A 37 -1.21 8.65 11.78
N CYS A 38 -2.06 8.71 10.74
CA CYS A 38 -2.35 9.91 9.95
C CYS A 38 -2.44 11.20 10.77
N LYS A 39 -3.28 11.22 11.81
CA LYS A 39 -3.48 12.41 12.67
C LYS A 39 -2.18 12.92 13.30
N SER A 40 -1.31 12.02 13.76
CA SER A 40 -0.03 12.40 14.35
C SER A 40 0.90 13.02 13.32
N TYR A 41 0.99 12.46 12.11
CA TYR A 41 1.75 13.07 11.02
C TYR A 41 1.19 14.44 10.64
N MET A 42 -0.14 14.56 10.49
CA MET A 42 -0.78 15.84 10.17
C MET A 42 -0.50 16.91 11.21
N ASP A 43 -0.53 16.57 12.50
CA ASP A 43 -0.20 17.49 13.58
C ASP A 43 1.25 17.94 13.54
N LEU A 44 2.19 17.04 13.26
CA LEU A 44 3.62 17.35 13.12
C LEU A 44 3.88 18.27 11.92
N ILE A 45 3.21 18.03 10.80
CA ILE A 45 3.28 18.89 9.60
C ILE A 45 2.72 20.28 9.91
N LYS A 46 1.52 20.36 10.50
CA LYS A 46 0.85 21.64 10.85
C LYS A 46 1.66 22.46 11.85
N ARG A 47 2.42 21.80 12.73
CA ARG A 47 3.35 22.44 13.68
C ARG A 47 4.70 22.81 13.05
N ASN A 48 4.90 22.62 11.74
CA ASN A 48 6.14 22.93 11.02
C ASN A 48 7.37 22.22 11.60
N VAL A 49 7.21 21.01 12.14
CA VAL A 49 8.37 20.19 12.50
C VAL A 49 9.15 19.89 11.23
N ALA A 50 10.40 20.34 11.15
CA ALA A 50 11.14 20.40 9.89
C ALA A 50 11.23 19.03 9.18
N GLU A 51 11.42 17.95 9.96
CA GLU A 51 11.45 16.59 9.45
C GLU A 51 10.20 16.29 8.61
N PHE A 52 9.03 16.41 9.24
CA PHE A 52 7.74 16.01 8.66
C PHE A 52 7.13 17.03 7.72
N SER A 53 7.50 18.31 7.84
CA SER A 53 6.91 19.37 7.01
C SER A 53 7.65 19.63 5.69
N ARG A 54 8.93 19.27 5.58
CA ARG A 54 9.73 19.56 4.37
C ARG A 54 10.97 18.70 4.11
N ASN A 55 11.49 17.96 5.09
CA ASN A 55 12.74 17.19 4.89
C ASN A 55 12.50 15.74 4.47
N SER A 56 11.31 15.20 4.76
CA SER A 56 10.93 13.82 4.48
C SER A 56 9.69 13.73 3.61
N ILE A 57 9.38 12.52 3.16
CA ILE A 57 8.12 12.18 2.50
C ILE A 57 7.31 11.29 3.43
N ILE A 58 6.00 11.54 3.53
CA ILE A 58 5.08 10.70 4.29
C ILE A 58 4.12 10.02 3.30
N ILE A 59 4.04 8.70 3.39
CA ILE A 59 3.17 7.85 2.58
C ILE A 59 2.00 7.40 3.44
N PHE A 60 0.79 7.77 3.04
CA PHE A 60 -0.47 7.40 3.68
C PHE A 60 -1.17 6.26 2.93
N ASP A 61 -2.10 5.58 3.61
CA ASP A 61 -3.01 4.66 2.97
C ASP A 61 -3.90 5.38 1.92
N GLY A 62 -4.46 4.59 1.00
CA GLY A 62 -5.27 5.13 -0.11
C GLY A 62 -6.58 5.78 0.32
N ASP A 63 -7.13 5.40 1.48
CA ASP A 63 -8.38 5.93 2.04
C ASP A 63 -8.20 7.23 2.85
N GLU A 64 -6.96 7.71 3.02
CA GLU A 64 -6.67 8.90 3.81
C GLU A 64 -6.93 10.22 3.05
N LYS A 65 -8.10 10.82 3.32
CA LYS A 65 -8.58 12.06 2.67
C LYS A 65 -7.63 13.26 2.80
N GLU A 66 -6.83 13.31 3.86
CA GLU A 66 -5.89 14.41 4.10
C GLU A 66 -4.48 14.13 3.55
N GLY A 67 -4.21 12.91 3.06
CA GLY A 67 -2.85 12.44 2.77
C GLY A 67 -2.16 13.13 1.60
N ASN A 68 -2.89 13.82 0.72
CA ASN A 68 -2.33 14.57 -0.41
C ASN A 68 -2.38 16.10 -0.21
N LYS A 69 -2.66 16.59 1.01
CA LYS A 69 -2.80 18.03 1.26
C LYS A 69 -1.48 18.80 1.23
N PHE A 70 -0.36 18.12 1.44
CA PHE A 70 0.96 18.75 1.54
C PHE A 70 1.88 18.29 0.42
N LYS A 71 2.83 19.15 0.05
CA LYS A 71 3.72 18.89 -1.10
C LYS A 71 4.70 17.74 -0.89
N ASN A 72 4.91 17.32 0.35
CA ASN A 72 5.79 16.22 0.74
C ASN A 72 5.02 14.98 1.19
N THR A 73 3.73 14.88 0.88
CA THR A 73 2.89 13.75 1.27
C THR A 73 2.23 13.11 0.05
N LEU A 74 2.01 11.80 0.11
CA LEU A 74 1.35 11.02 -0.94
C LEU A 74 0.47 9.93 -0.33
N CYS A 75 -0.67 9.65 -0.96
CA CYS A 75 -1.45 8.45 -0.68
C CYS A 75 -1.05 7.29 -1.60
N LEU A 76 -1.04 6.09 -1.05
CA LEU A 76 -0.94 4.86 -1.82
C LEU A 76 -2.12 4.75 -2.82
N PRO A 77 -1.90 4.10 -3.97
CA PRO A 77 -2.92 4.01 -5.00
C PRO A 77 -4.05 3.04 -4.59
N GLY A 78 -5.28 3.54 -4.64
CA GLY A 78 -6.50 2.80 -4.30
C GLY A 78 -7.35 3.54 -3.27
N THR A 79 -8.53 3.00 -2.99
CA THR A 79 -9.47 3.50 -1.97
C THR A 79 -9.55 2.59 -0.74
N LEU A 80 -8.82 1.47 -0.78
CA LEU A 80 -8.71 0.51 0.30
C LEU A 80 -7.31 0.59 0.91
N PRO A 81 -7.16 0.40 2.23
CA PRO A 81 -5.85 0.21 2.84
C PRO A 81 -5.19 -1.08 2.33
N PRO A 82 -3.85 -1.21 2.47
CA PRO A 82 -3.09 -2.27 1.81
C PRO A 82 -3.52 -3.71 2.16
N ASP A 83 -3.91 -4.01 3.40
CA ASP A 83 -4.45 -5.32 3.80
C ASP A 83 -5.74 -5.69 3.05
N GLN A 84 -6.68 -4.75 2.95
CA GLN A 84 -7.95 -4.92 2.26
C GLN A 84 -7.75 -5.01 0.75
N LEU A 85 -6.87 -4.17 0.19
CA LEU A 85 -6.51 -4.20 -1.23
C LEU A 85 -5.90 -5.55 -1.62
N LEU A 86 -5.00 -6.08 -0.77
CA LEU A 86 -4.38 -7.38 -0.97
C LEU A 86 -5.40 -8.52 -0.96
N PHE A 87 -6.30 -8.51 0.03
CA PHE A 87 -7.39 -9.47 0.10
C PHE A 87 -8.26 -9.40 -1.16
N ASP A 88 -8.69 -8.19 -1.55
CA ASP A 88 -9.57 -7.97 -2.69
C ASP A 88 -8.98 -8.56 -3.98
N PHE A 89 -7.71 -8.28 -4.23
CA PHE A 89 -6.98 -8.81 -5.37
C PHE A 89 -6.98 -10.35 -5.38
N LEU A 90 -6.56 -10.98 -4.28
CA LEU A 90 -6.50 -12.44 -4.19
C LEU A 90 -7.87 -13.11 -4.24
N TYR A 91 -8.90 -12.44 -3.72
CA TYR A 91 -10.28 -12.91 -3.77
C TYR A 91 -10.85 -12.86 -5.19
N ARG A 92 -10.57 -11.79 -5.94
CA ARG A 92 -10.98 -11.63 -7.35
C ARG A 92 -10.23 -12.55 -8.32
N LEU A 93 -9.02 -12.97 -7.98
CA LEU A 93 -8.19 -13.76 -8.88
C LEU A 93 -8.83 -15.13 -9.19
N PRO A 94 -9.00 -15.52 -10.47
CA PRO A 94 -9.63 -16.78 -10.88
C PRO A 94 -8.91 -18.01 -10.31
N ALA A 95 -9.62 -19.10 -10.05
CA ALA A 95 -9.05 -20.30 -9.43
C ALA A 95 -8.01 -21.02 -10.32
N ASP A 96 -8.09 -20.84 -11.64
CA ASP A 96 -7.21 -21.41 -12.65
C ASP A 96 -6.04 -20.48 -13.05
N ASP A 97 -5.93 -19.32 -12.41
CA ASP A 97 -4.88 -18.33 -12.67
C ASP A 97 -3.47 -18.89 -12.44
N MET A 98 -2.51 -18.46 -13.26
CA MET A 98 -1.13 -18.92 -13.22
C MET A 98 -0.41 -18.58 -11.92
N TYR A 99 -0.83 -17.52 -11.22
CA TYR A 99 -0.30 -17.17 -9.90
C TYR A 99 -0.46 -18.33 -8.91
N TRP A 100 -1.61 -19.01 -8.91
CA TRP A 100 -1.86 -20.17 -8.02
C TRP A 100 -1.04 -21.39 -8.44
N LYS A 101 -0.91 -21.63 -9.75
CA LYS A 101 -0.23 -22.81 -10.30
C LYS A 101 1.29 -22.76 -10.14
N ASN A 102 1.87 -21.56 -10.25
CA ASN A 102 3.31 -21.36 -10.22
C ASN A 102 3.87 -21.04 -8.83
N ASN A 103 3.01 -21.01 -7.80
CA ASN A 103 3.42 -20.59 -6.48
C ASN A 103 4.28 -21.66 -5.77
N LYS A 104 5.54 -21.31 -5.49
CA LYS A 104 6.56 -22.26 -4.99
C LYS A 104 6.38 -22.67 -3.53
N ILE A 105 5.51 -22.01 -2.78
CA ILE A 105 5.15 -22.42 -1.41
C ILE A 105 3.79 -23.13 -1.35
N SER A 106 3.32 -23.66 -2.48
CA SER A 106 2.03 -24.35 -2.60
C SER A 106 0.83 -23.49 -2.17
N PHE A 107 0.95 -22.16 -2.30
CA PHE A 107 -0.15 -21.24 -2.06
C PHE A 107 -1.13 -21.29 -3.23
N SER A 108 -2.26 -21.95 -3.01
CA SER A 108 -3.34 -22.14 -3.98
C SER A 108 -4.61 -21.40 -3.54
N LYS A 109 -5.59 -21.27 -4.45
CA LYS A 109 -6.89 -20.65 -4.13
C LYS A 109 -7.57 -21.29 -2.92
N PRO A 110 -7.63 -22.63 -2.76
CA PRO A 110 -8.16 -23.24 -1.53
C PRO A 110 -7.40 -22.87 -0.26
N VAL A 111 -6.07 -22.75 -0.32
CA VAL A 111 -5.26 -22.32 0.83
C VAL A 111 -5.57 -20.87 1.20
N PHE A 112 -5.67 -19.99 0.20
CA PHE A 112 -6.14 -18.61 0.40
C PHE A 112 -7.53 -18.57 1.04
N LEU A 113 -8.52 -19.27 0.49
CA LEU A 113 -9.89 -19.29 1.01
C LEU A 113 -9.96 -19.76 2.47
N ARG A 114 -9.14 -20.74 2.85
CA ARG A 114 -9.02 -21.18 4.25
C ARG A 114 -8.48 -20.09 5.17
N ILE A 115 -7.45 -19.36 4.74
CA ILE A 115 -6.89 -18.23 5.51
C ILE A 115 -7.89 -17.08 5.57
N ALA A 116 -8.64 -16.86 4.49
CA ALA A 116 -9.63 -15.81 4.32
C ALA A 116 -10.99 -16.10 4.98
N SER A 117 -11.29 -17.34 5.40
CA SER A 117 -12.63 -17.71 5.91
C SER A 117 -13.17 -16.78 7.00
N PRO A 118 -12.37 -16.28 7.97
CA PRO A 118 -12.86 -15.32 8.96
C PRO A 118 -13.37 -13.99 8.37
N ILE A 119 -12.85 -13.57 7.21
CA ILE A 119 -13.34 -12.39 6.46
C ILE A 119 -14.60 -12.78 5.68
N LEU A 120 -14.57 -13.92 4.98
CA LEU A 120 -15.70 -14.39 4.18
C LEU A 120 -16.95 -14.56 5.05
N GLU A 121 -16.83 -15.22 6.19
CA GLU A 121 -17.91 -15.41 7.16
C GLU A 121 -18.40 -14.08 7.74
N PHE A 122 -17.50 -13.15 8.05
CA PHE A 122 -17.87 -11.87 8.65
C PHE A 122 -18.67 -10.98 7.69
N PHE A 123 -18.34 -11.02 6.41
CA PHE A 123 -19.00 -10.25 5.36
C PHE A 123 -20.06 -11.04 4.56
N ASN A 124 -20.32 -12.29 4.92
CA ASN A 124 -21.19 -13.22 4.18
C ASN A 124 -20.83 -13.31 2.69
N LEU A 125 -19.53 -13.43 2.40
CA LEU A 125 -19.02 -13.62 1.04
C LEU A 125 -18.98 -15.11 0.71
N ASP A 126 -19.30 -15.43 -0.55
CA ASP A 126 -19.14 -16.76 -1.10
C ASP A 126 -17.65 -17.12 -1.32
N GLN A 127 -17.38 -18.30 -1.89
CA GLN A 127 -16.02 -18.71 -2.24
C GLN A 127 -15.48 -17.98 -3.49
N THR A 128 -16.37 -17.37 -4.27
CA THR A 128 -16.06 -16.62 -5.49
C THR A 128 -16.84 -15.30 -5.50
N PRO A 129 -16.24 -14.21 -5.98
CA PRO A 129 -16.95 -12.95 -6.14
C PRO A 129 -18.18 -13.10 -7.04
N THR A 130 -19.28 -12.43 -6.67
CA THR A 130 -20.44 -12.24 -7.55
C THR A 130 -20.15 -11.16 -8.59
N GLU A 131 -20.99 -11.04 -9.63
CA GLU A 131 -20.82 -10.03 -10.68
C GLU A 131 -20.79 -8.59 -10.13
N ASN A 132 -21.56 -8.32 -9.07
CA ASN A 132 -21.67 -7.01 -8.43
C ASN A 132 -20.74 -6.84 -7.20
N TYR A 133 -19.70 -7.68 -7.07
CA TYR A 133 -18.82 -7.63 -5.91
C TYR A 133 -17.96 -6.36 -5.89
N ASP A 134 -18.16 -5.55 -4.86
CA ASP A 134 -17.35 -4.40 -4.51
C ASP A 134 -17.04 -4.40 -3.00
N LEU A 135 -15.77 -4.64 -2.66
CA LEU A 135 -15.34 -4.73 -1.28
C LEU A 135 -15.50 -3.40 -0.53
N GLU A 136 -15.28 -2.27 -1.21
CA GLU A 136 -15.37 -0.95 -0.57
C GLU A 136 -16.79 -0.70 -0.09
N THR A 137 -17.79 -0.89 -0.98
CA THR A 137 -19.21 -0.78 -0.63
C THR A 137 -19.60 -1.75 0.50
N ILE A 138 -19.19 -3.01 0.41
CA ILE A 138 -19.49 -4.04 1.43
C ILE A 138 -18.94 -3.65 2.80
N ILE A 139 -17.71 -3.12 2.85
CA ILE A 139 -17.10 -2.66 4.10
C ILE A 139 -17.82 -1.43 4.65
N LEU A 140 -18.18 -0.48 3.79
CA LEU A 140 -18.91 0.73 4.19
C LEU A 140 -20.29 0.40 4.78
N GLU A 141 -21.05 -0.49 4.14
CA GLU A 141 -22.35 -0.95 4.63
C GLU A 141 -22.21 -1.66 5.99
N LYS A 142 -21.21 -2.54 6.13
CA LYS A 142 -20.94 -3.22 7.39
C LYS A 142 -20.57 -2.24 8.52
N ARG A 143 -19.75 -1.23 8.22
CA ARG A 143 -19.36 -0.19 9.18
C ARG A 143 -20.54 0.70 9.59
N ALA A 144 -21.47 0.96 8.67
CA ALA A 144 -22.68 1.74 8.96
C ALA A 144 -23.63 1.00 9.93
N SER A 145 -23.59 -0.34 9.96
CA SER A 145 -24.44 -1.14 10.86
C SER A 145 -24.09 -0.99 12.35
N SER A 146 -22.80 -0.87 12.70
CA SER A 146 -22.35 -0.49 14.05
C SER A 146 -20.85 -0.15 14.09
N SER A 147 -20.45 0.72 15.02
CA SER A 147 -19.03 1.07 15.25
C SER A 147 -18.18 -0.14 15.67
N GLU A 148 -18.75 -1.05 16.45
CA GLU A 148 -18.13 -2.32 16.83
C GLU A 148 -17.81 -3.19 15.61
N SER A 149 -18.68 -3.18 14.60
CA SER A 149 -18.46 -3.91 13.34
C SER A 149 -17.28 -3.34 12.55
N GLY A 150 -17.03 -2.03 12.61
CA GLY A 150 -15.87 -1.42 11.95
C GLY A 150 -14.53 -1.82 12.57
N GLY A 151 -14.45 -1.86 13.90
CA GLY A 151 -13.26 -2.35 14.59
C GLY A 151 -12.98 -3.83 14.27
N LYS A 152 -14.01 -4.66 14.32
CA LYS A 152 -13.93 -6.10 13.98
C LYS A 152 -13.52 -6.32 12.52
N ALA A 153 -14.07 -5.56 11.58
CA ALA A 153 -13.69 -5.62 10.17
C ALA A 153 -12.18 -5.39 9.99
N ARG A 154 -11.66 -4.29 10.55
CA ARG A 154 -10.22 -3.96 10.47
C ARG A 154 -9.37 -5.07 11.08
N GLU A 155 -9.76 -5.60 12.24
CA GLU A 155 -9.04 -6.69 12.89
C GLU A 155 -8.93 -7.94 12.01
N LYS A 156 -10.00 -8.32 11.30
CA LYS A 156 -10.00 -9.48 10.41
C LYS A 156 -9.01 -9.31 9.25
N PHE A 157 -8.97 -8.15 8.61
CA PHE A 157 -7.99 -7.87 7.54
C PHE A 157 -6.56 -7.82 8.05
N LYS A 158 -6.31 -7.20 9.20
CA LYS A 158 -4.98 -7.22 9.84
C LYS A 158 -4.53 -8.63 10.20
N ASN A 159 -5.42 -9.49 10.70
CA ASN A 159 -5.11 -10.88 11.00
C ASN A 159 -4.83 -11.71 9.74
N PHE A 160 -5.59 -11.47 8.66
CA PHE A 160 -5.30 -12.04 7.35
C PHE A 160 -3.91 -11.63 6.85
N TYR A 161 -3.59 -10.33 6.89
CA TYR A 161 -2.29 -9.81 6.46
C TYR A 161 -1.14 -10.42 7.28
N LYS A 162 -1.31 -10.54 8.60
CA LYS A 162 -0.31 -11.10 9.52
C LYS A 162 -0.14 -12.61 9.42
N ASN A 163 -0.99 -13.32 8.68
CA ASN A 163 -0.87 -14.77 8.52
C ASN A 163 0.52 -15.14 7.97
N GLU A 164 1.16 -16.16 8.54
CA GLU A 164 2.54 -16.54 8.22
C GLU A 164 2.75 -16.87 6.74
N ILE A 165 1.77 -17.53 6.10
CA ILE A 165 1.82 -17.86 4.68
C ILE A 165 1.76 -16.57 3.86
N ILE A 166 0.82 -15.67 4.17
CA ILE A 166 0.70 -14.37 3.49
C ILE A 166 1.99 -13.55 3.65
N GLN A 167 2.55 -13.49 4.86
CA GLN A 167 3.81 -12.81 5.13
C GLN A 167 4.99 -13.44 4.39
N SER A 168 5.04 -14.77 4.29
CA SER A 168 6.10 -15.47 3.55
C SER A 168 6.05 -15.17 2.05
N LEU A 169 4.87 -14.94 1.47
CA LEU A 169 4.71 -14.50 0.08
C LEU A 169 5.21 -13.08 -0.11
N ILE A 170 4.79 -12.16 0.76
CA ILE A 170 5.16 -10.73 0.68
C ILE A 170 6.68 -10.56 0.82
N LYS A 171 7.29 -11.24 1.80
CA LYS A 171 8.72 -11.14 2.11
C LYS A 171 9.59 -12.06 1.24
N GLY A 172 8.97 -12.95 0.48
CA GLY A 172 9.62 -13.97 -0.32
C GLY A 172 10.11 -13.45 -1.67
N LYS A 173 10.01 -14.31 -2.70
CA LYS A 173 10.42 -13.96 -4.06
C LYS A 173 9.46 -12.95 -4.66
N ILE A 174 10.00 -12.05 -5.46
CA ILE A 174 9.19 -10.99 -6.08
C ILE A 174 8.12 -11.52 -7.04
N SER A 175 8.35 -12.70 -7.66
CA SER A 175 7.37 -13.39 -8.50
C SER A 175 6.18 -13.94 -7.72
N ASP A 176 6.37 -14.18 -6.42
CA ASP A 176 5.40 -14.82 -5.54
C ASP A 176 4.72 -13.75 -4.65
N ASN A 177 5.24 -12.52 -4.64
CA ASN A 177 4.69 -11.41 -3.87
C ASN A 177 3.36 -10.93 -4.51
N PRO A 178 2.23 -11.03 -3.80
CA PRO A 178 0.92 -10.74 -4.36
C PRO A 178 0.70 -9.26 -4.70
N PHE A 179 1.31 -8.32 -3.95
CA PHE A 179 1.28 -6.91 -4.34
C PHE A 179 1.96 -6.70 -5.69
N ARG A 180 3.05 -7.44 -5.95
CA ARG A 180 3.75 -7.31 -7.23
C ARG A 180 2.90 -7.84 -8.37
N VAL A 181 2.30 -9.01 -8.20
CA VAL A 181 1.43 -9.61 -9.19
C VAL A 181 0.25 -8.69 -9.47
N MET A 182 -0.37 -8.12 -8.43
CA MET A 182 -1.44 -7.12 -8.58
C MET A 182 -1.01 -5.92 -9.44
N ILE A 183 0.20 -5.37 -9.20
CA ILE A 183 0.73 -4.27 -10.00
C ILE A 183 0.96 -4.68 -11.46
N ASP A 184 1.47 -5.89 -11.69
CA ASP A 184 1.73 -6.42 -13.03
C ASP A 184 0.44 -6.67 -13.84
N TYR A 185 -0.69 -6.94 -13.19
CA TYR A 185 -1.99 -7.09 -13.85
C TYR A 185 -2.56 -5.75 -14.36
N ASN A 186 -2.21 -4.63 -13.73
CA ASN A 186 -2.71 -3.32 -14.12
C ASN A 186 -1.65 -2.22 -13.94
N PRO A 187 -0.55 -2.25 -14.71
CA PRO A 187 0.59 -1.36 -14.48
C PRO A 187 0.20 0.12 -14.64
N GLU A 188 -0.69 0.43 -15.58
CA GLU A 188 -1.13 1.81 -15.83
C GLU A 188 -1.84 2.43 -14.62
N LYS A 189 -2.58 1.64 -13.85
CA LYS A 189 -3.22 2.10 -12.60
C LYS A 189 -2.19 2.58 -11.56
N TYR A 190 -0.97 2.03 -11.59
CA TYR A 190 0.06 2.27 -10.58
C TYR A 190 1.19 3.20 -11.08
N ASN A 191 1.33 3.38 -12.39
CA ASN A 191 2.32 4.28 -13.00
C ASN A 191 2.19 5.72 -12.50
N THR A 192 0.96 6.23 -12.33
CA THR A 192 0.71 7.58 -11.83
C THR A 192 1.36 7.81 -10.46
N PHE A 193 1.24 6.85 -9.54
CA PHE A 193 1.86 6.94 -8.22
C PHE A 193 3.38 7.02 -8.30
N GLN A 194 4.02 6.25 -9.19
CA GLN A 194 5.48 6.28 -9.35
C GLN A 194 5.97 7.65 -9.85
N GLU A 195 5.24 8.25 -10.80
CA GLU A 195 5.57 9.57 -11.33
C GLU A 195 5.33 10.66 -10.29
N ASP A 196 4.25 10.58 -9.52
CA ASP A 196 3.98 11.53 -8.45
C ASP A 196 5.00 11.39 -7.31
N PHE A 197 5.44 10.16 -7.00
CA PHE A 197 6.54 9.92 -6.07
C PHE A 197 7.84 10.59 -6.53
N LYS A 198 8.21 10.47 -7.81
CA LYS A 198 9.40 11.15 -8.36
C LYS A 198 9.30 12.67 -8.24
N LYS A 199 8.13 13.25 -8.54
CA LYS A 199 7.90 14.71 -8.40
C LYS A 199 8.01 15.16 -6.95
N THR A 200 7.40 14.42 -6.02
CA THR A 200 7.47 14.70 -4.58
C THR A 200 8.90 14.60 -4.07
N LEU A 201 9.65 13.59 -4.51
CA LEU A 201 11.07 13.43 -4.18
C LEU A 201 11.94 14.57 -4.72
N LEU A 202 11.71 14.98 -5.97
CA LEU A 202 12.37 16.16 -6.54
C LEU A 202 12.05 17.42 -5.73
N TYR A 203 10.79 17.61 -5.32
CA TYR A 203 10.38 18.75 -4.49
C TYR A 203 11.12 18.77 -3.15
N VAL A 204 11.13 17.66 -2.42
CA VAL A 204 11.78 17.56 -1.10
C VAL A 204 13.29 17.77 -1.22
N ILE A 205 13.95 17.14 -2.20
CA ILE A 205 15.40 17.29 -2.37
C ILE A 205 15.74 18.72 -2.80
N SER A 206 15.01 19.31 -3.75
CA SER A 206 15.31 20.67 -4.21
C SER A 206 14.98 21.75 -3.18
N THR A 207 14.07 21.48 -2.24
CA THR A 207 13.82 22.38 -1.11
C THR A 207 15.01 22.43 -0.15
N ASN A 208 15.66 21.29 0.08
CA ASN A 208 16.81 21.19 1.00
C ASN A 208 18.15 21.46 0.32
N HIS A 209 18.23 21.21 -0.98
CA HIS A 209 19.43 21.35 -1.81
C HIS A 209 19.08 21.96 -3.18
N PRO A 210 18.81 23.27 -3.26
CA PRO A 210 18.32 23.92 -4.49
C PRO A 210 19.25 23.77 -5.69
N THR A 211 20.57 23.74 -5.46
CA THR A 211 21.59 23.61 -6.50
C THR A 211 21.62 22.23 -7.16
N MET A 212 21.03 21.20 -6.54
CA MET A 212 20.98 19.84 -7.10
C MET A 212 19.72 19.56 -7.93
N LYS A 213 18.80 20.53 -8.05
CA LYS A 213 17.48 20.33 -8.66
C LYS A 213 17.56 19.73 -10.07
N ASP A 214 18.35 20.32 -10.95
CA ASP A 214 18.44 19.87 -12.35
C ASP A 214 19.09 18.49 -12.45
N SER A 215 20.18 18.26 -11.70
CA SER A 215 20.84 16.96 -11.64
C SER A 215 19.92 15.85 -11.13
N ILE A 216 19.07 16.14 -10.13
CA ILE A 216 18.11 15.16 -9.59
C ILE A 216 16.95 14.95 -10.57
N LYS A 217 16.48 16.00 -11.25
CA LYS A 217 15.44 15.88 -12.28
C LYS A 217 15.89 14.91 -13.38
N ASP A 218 17.11 15.08 -13.87
CA ASP A 218 17.72 14.21 -14.89
C ASP A 218 17.92 12.78 -14.35
N PHE A 219 18.42 12.64 -13.12
CA PHE A 219 18.64 11.34 -12.47
C PHE A 219 17.34 10.54 -12.29
N LEU A 220 16.24 11.23 -11.98
CA LEU A 220 14.90 10.65 -11.84
C LEU A 220 14.17 10.47 -13.19
N LYS A 221 14.74 10.98 -14.29
CA LYS A 221 14.16 10.94 -15.64
C LYS A 221 12.76 11.55 -15.72
N ILE A 222 12.52 12.58 -14.91
CA ILE A 222 11.25 13.33 -14.95
C ILE A 222 11.27 14.19 -16.21
N LYS A 223 10.27 14.04 -17.08
CA LYS A 223 10.09 14.88 -18.27
C LYS A 223 9.71 16.30 -17.85
#